data_AF-A0A0G1ITJ2-F1
#
_entry.id   AF-A0A0G1ITJ2-F1
#
_cell.length_a   1.000
_cell.length_b   1.000
_cell.length_c   1.000
_cell.angle_alpha   90.00
_cell.angle_beta   90.00
_cell.angle_gamma   90.00
#
_symmetry.space_group_name_H-M   'P 1'
#
loop_
_entity.id
_entity.type
_entity.pdbx_description
1 polymer ?
#
loop_
_entity_poly.entity_id
_entity_poly.type
_entity_poly.pdbx_seq_one_letter_code
_entity_poly.pdbx_strand_id
1 'polypeptide(L)'
;MTLAIKQTADLIFEFLFDLIRFPWWWYSGGLKLVALKCWRGFSATRSRVSLGIFAKYLFKPMYQDYTLQGRAISFFMRLFLLIIKSIRLVLSALWYLTLVVAWLLLFPLALVVIFY
;
A
#
# COMPACT_ATOMS: atom_id res chain seq x y z
N MET A 1 -43.52 -0.40 -28.69
CA MET A 1 -42.41 -1.22 -29.24
C MET A 1 -41.17 -0.37 -29.56
N THR A 2 -41.32 0.82 -30.15
CA THR A 2 -40.21 1.74 -30.50
C THR A 2 -39.42 2.30 -29.31
N LEU A 3 -40.08 2.57 -28.17
CA LEU A 3 -39.40 3.06 -26.95
C LEU A 3 -38.44 2.04 -26.33
N ALA A 4 -38.81 0.75 -26.31
CA ALA A 4 -37.98 -0.31 -25.76
C ALA A 4 -36.71 -0.51 -26.60
N ILE A 5 -36.83 -0.50 -27.94
CA ILE A 5 -35.69 -0.63 -28.86
C ILE A 5 -34.71 0.53 -28.68
N LYS A 6 -35.22 1.76 -28.50
CA LYS A 6 -34.39 2.94 -28.27
C LYS A 6 -33.61 2.85 -26.95
N GLN A 7 -34.28 2.44 -25.86
CA GLN A 7 -33.62 2.23 -24.57
C GLN A 7 -32.53 1.16 -24.63
N THR A 8 -32.77 0.04 -25.33
CA THR A 8 -31.75 -1.00 -25.49
C THR A 8 -30.56 -0.49 -26.30
N ALA A 9 -30.80 0.29 -27.35
CA ALA A 9 -29.72 0.90 -28.13
C ALA A 9 -28.89 1.89 -27.31
N ASP A 10 -29.54 2.72 -26.49
CA ASP A 10 -28.87 3.69 -25.61
C ASP A 10 -27.97 2.97 -24.59
N LEU A 11 -28.46 1.86 -23.98
CA LEU A 11 -27.66 1.05 -23.04
C LEU A 11 -26.42 0.41 -23.69
N ILE A 12 -26.54 -0.08 -24.93
CA ILE A 12 -25.41 -0.65 -25.68
C ILE A 12 -24.38 0.44 -25.98
N PHE A 13 -24.83 1.64 -26.34
CA PHE A 13 -23.95 2.77 -26.58
C PHE A 13 -23.21 3.22 -25.32
N GLU A 14 -23.91 3.33 -24.19
CA GLU A 14 -23.28 3.64 -22.89
C GLU A 14 -22.23 2.61 -22.52
N PHE A 15 -22.54 1.32 -22.70
CA PHE A 15 -21.59 0.24 -22.43
C PHE A 15 -20.31 0.34 -23.29
N LEU A 16 -20.46 0.61 -24.59
CA LEU A 16 -19.31 0.79 -25.49
C LEU A 16 -18.46 2.00 -25.10
N PHE A 17 -19.11 3.11 -24.72
CA PHE A 17 -18.40 4.30 -24.24
C PHE A 17 -17.64 4.03 -22.94
N ASP A 18 -18.24 3.29 -22.01
CA ASP A 18 -17.59 2.90 -20.76
C ASP A 18 -16.39 1.97 -21.00
N LEU A 19 -16.49 1.07 -21.99
CA LEU A 19 -15.38 0.20 -22.38
C LEU A 19 -14.17 1.00 -22.89
N ILE A 20 -14.41 2.05 -23.69
CA ILE A 20 -13.35 2.94 -24.20
C ILE A 20 -12.81 3.87 -23.11
N ARG A 21 -13.67 4.30 -22.17
CA ARG A 21 -13.28 5.16 -21.04
C ARG A 21 -12.52 4.40 -19.95
N PHE A 22 -12.73 3.09 -19.84
CA PHE A 22 -12.11 2.25 -18.81
C PHE A 22 -10.57 2.34 -18.77
N PRO A 23 -9.82 2.22 -19.90
CA PRO A 23 -8.37 2.41 -19.91
C PRO A 23 -7.95 3.78 -19.34
N TRP A 24 -8.67 4.84 -19.72
CA TRP A 24 -8.38 6.18 -19.21
C TRP A 24 -8.61 6.27 -17.70
N TRP A 25 -9.72 5.71 -17.22
CA TRP A 25 -10.02 5.67 -15.78
C TRP A 25 -8.99 4.86 -15.00
N TRP A 26 -8.53 3.73 -15.54
CA TRP A 26 -7.56 2.82 -14.91
C TRP A 26 -6.27 3.54 -14.48
N TYR A 27 -5.71 4.36 -15.40
CA TYR A 27 -4.49 5.13 -15.17
C TYR A 27 -4.72 6.46 -14.45
N SER A 28 -5.96 6.94 -14.37
CA SER A 28 -6.29 8.21 -13.70
C SER A 28 -6.95 7.98 -12.34
N GLY A 29 -8.30 7.91 -12.31
CA GLY A 29 -9.09 7.77 -11.09
C GLY A 29 -8.77 6.49 -10.32
N GLY A 30 -8.68 5.36 -11.03
CA GLY A 30 -8.36 4.06 -10.45
C GLY A 30 -6.99 4.06 -9.77
N LEU A 31 -5.95 4.50 -10.48
CA LEU A 31 -4.59 4.61 -9.94
C LEU A 31 -4.55 5.51 -8.70
N LYS A 32 -5.21 6.67 -8.74
CA LYS A 32 -5.28 7.59 -7.59
C LYS A 32 -5.90 6.92 -6.37
N LEU A 33 -6.99 6.18 -6.54
CA LEU A 33 -7.67 5.46 -5.45
C LEU A 33 -6.76 4.39 -4.85
N VAL A 34 -6.09 3.59 -5.70
CA VAL A 34 -5.19 2.53 -5.25
C VAL A 34 -3.97 3.10 -4.54
N ALA A 35 -3.32 4.11 -5.13
CA ALA A 35 -2.18 4.78 -4.53
C ALA A 35 -2.54 5.40 -3.16
N LEU A 36 -3.71 6.05 -3.05
CA LEU A 36 -4.17 6.62 -1.79
C LEU A 36 -4.45 5.55 -0.73
N LYS A 37 -5.07 4.42 -1.11
CA LYS A 37 -5.29 3.29 -0.20
C LYS A 37 -3.96 2.70 0.28
N CYS A 38 -3.01 2.49 -0.62
CA CYS A 38 -1.68 1.98 -0.30
C CYS A 38 -0.92 2.94 0.63
N TRP A 39 -0.96 4.24 0.34
CA TRP A 39 -0.34 5.27 1.19
C TRP A 39 -0.93 5.31 2.60
N ARG A 40 -2.26 5.23 2.72
CA ARG A 40 -2.95 5.18 4.03
C ARG A 40 -2.56 3.92 4.80
N GLY A 41 -2.49 2.77 4.13
CA GLY A 41 -2.05 1.50 4.74
C GLY A 41 -0.61 1.55 5.23
N PHE A 42 0.30 2.09 4.41
CA PHE A 42 1.70 2.29 4.78
C PHE A 42 1.85 3.25 5.96
N SER A 43 1.13 4.38 5.93
CA SER A 43 1.14 5.37 7.01
C SER A 43 0.64 4.77 8.33
N ALA A 44 -0.44 3.99 8.29
CA ALA A 44 -0.93 3.26 9.46
C ALA A 44 0.11 2.26 9.99
N THR A 45 0.82 1.56 9.10
CA THR A 45 1.89 0.63 9.48
C THR A 45 3.05 1.38 10.13
N ARG A 46 3.49 2.49 9.55
CA ARG A 46 4.54 3.37 10.11
C ARG A 46 4.18 3.83 11.53
N SER A 47 2.94 4.27 11.75
CA SER A 47 2.47 4.69 13.07
C SER A 47 2.45 3.54 14.09
N ARG A 48 2.03 2.33 13.68
CA ARG A 48 2.05 1.13 14.55
C ARG A 48 3.45 0.64 14.91
N VAL A 49 4.41 0.79 13.99
CA VAL A 49 5.80 0.39 14.23
C VAL A 49 6.49 1.36 15.19
N SER A 50 6.13 2.65 15.14
CA SER A 50 6.58 3.71 16.07
C SER A 50 8.11 3.82 16.22
N LEU A 51 8.86 3.65 15.12
CA LEU A 51 10.33 3.68 15.10
C LEU A 51 10.93 4.91 15.78
N GLY A 52 10.35 6.10 15.59
CA GLY A 52 10.86 7.34 16.18
C GLY A 52 10.86 7.32 17.71
N ILE A 53 9.88 6.65 18.32
CA ILE A 53 9.79 6.50 19.77
C ILE A 53 10.90 5.56 20.27
N PHE A 54 11.09 4.44 19.58
CA PHE A 54 12.15 3.47 19.93
C PHE A 54 13.55 4.06 19.80
N ALA A 55 13.80 4.82 18.74
CA ALA A 55 15.08 5.51 18.54
C ALA A 55 15.33 6.55 19.65
N LYS A 56 14.31 7.35 20.02
CA LYS A 56 14.43 8.36 21.08
C LYS A 56 14.73 7.75 22.45
N TYR A 57 14.18 6.57 22.73
CA TYR A 57 14.32 5.88 24.02
C TYR A 57 15.35 4.76 24.02
N LEU A 58 16.24 4.70 23.03
CA LEU A 58 17.23 3.64 22.88
C LEU A 58 18.15 3.50 24.11
N PHE A 59 18.52 4.62 24.72
CA PHE A 59 19.41 4.66 25.88
C PHE A 59 18.69 4.69 27.23
N LYS A 60 17.35 4.66 27.25
CA LYS A 60 16.60 4.61 28.52
C LYS A 60 16.51 3.16 29.03
N PRO A 61 16.83 2.91 30.31
CA PRO A 61 16.75 1.57 30.89
C PRO A 61 15.30 1.06 30.83
N MET A 62 15.15 -0.25 30.59
CA MET A 62 13.83 -0.87 30.37
C MET A 62 13.19 -1.39 31.68
N TYR A 63 14.02 -1.80 32.64
CA TYR A 63 13.59 -2.43 33.90
C TYR A 63 13.78 -1.55 35.14
N GLN A 64 13.93 -0.23 34.96
CA GLN A 64 14.37 0.70 36.03
C GLN A 64 15.68 0.29 36.74
N ASP A 65 16.43 -0.62 36.15
CA ASP A 65 17.77 -0.99 36.58
C ASP A 65 18.79 -0.04 35.94
N TYR A 66 19.46 0.74 36.79
CA TYR A 66 20.46 1.73 36.39
C TYR A 66 21.90 1.21 36.47
N THR A 67 22.09 -0.06 36.82
CA THR A 67 23.42 -0.69 36.75
C THR A 67 23.95 -0.68 35.32
N LEU A 68 25.28 -0.67 35.17
CA LEU A 68 25.93 -0.71 33.85
C LEU A 68 25.51 -1.95 33.05
N GLN A 69 25.35 -3.09 33.72
CA GLN A 69 24.89 -4.34 33.13
C GLN A 69 23.44 -4.25 32.64
N GLY A 70 22.52 -3.76 33.50
CA GLY A 70 21.11 -3.58 33.13
C GLY A 70 20.90 -2.59 31.98
N ARG A 71 21.70 -1.53 31.92
CA ARG A 71 21.69 -0.55 30.81
C ARG A 71 22.20 -1.15 29.51
N ALA A 72 23.26 -1.95 29.54
CA ALA A 72 23.79 -2.63 28.36
C ALA A 72 22.75 -3.59 27.76
N ILE A 73 22.14 -4.45 28.58
CA ILE A 73 21.09 -5.38 28.15
C ILE A 73 19.89 -4.62 27.56
N SER A 74 19.44 -3.55 28.23
CA SER A 74 18.34 -2.71 27.75
C SER A 74 18.62 -2.11 26.36
N PHE A 75 19.85 -1.64 26.14
CA PHE A 75 20.28 -1.09 24.86
C PHE A 75 20.24 -2.16 23.75
N PHE A 76 20.84 -3.33 23.97
CA PHE A 76 20.84 -4.41 22.97
C PHE A 76 19.44 -4.91 22.63
N MET A 77 18.56 -5.08 23.62
CA MET A 77 17.18 -5.49 23.37
C MET A 77 16.40 -4.45 22.57
N ARG A 78 16.52 -3.16 22.92
CA ARG A 78 15.87 -2.08 22.14
C ARG A 78 16.44 -1.96 20.74
N LEU A 79 17.75 -2.16 20.56
CA LEU A 79 18.42 -2.17 19.26
C LEU A 79 17.88 -3.31 18.39
N PHE A 80 17.78 -4.52 18.94
CA PHE A 80 17.21 -5.67 18.25
C PHE A 80 15.75 -5.44 17.83
N LEU A 81 14.93 -4.90 18.75
CA LEU A 81 13.55 -4.52 18.45
C LEU A 81 13.47 -3.44 17.36
N LEU A 82 14.39 -2.47 17.36
CA LEU A 82 14.47 -1.43 16.33
C LEU A 82 14.80 -2.03 14.96
N ILE A 83 15.73 -2.99 14.89
CA ILE A 83 16.08 -3.71 13.66
C ILE A 83 14.86 -4.47 13.12
N ILE A 84 14.20 -5.31 13.93
CA ILE A 84 13.00 -6.05 13.52
C ILE A 84 11.90 -5.10 13.03
N LYS A 85 11.64 -4.04 13.79
CA LYS A 85 10.64 -3.02 13.44
C LYS A 85 10.98 -2.32 12.12
N SER A 86 12.26 -2.04 11.86
CA SER A 86 12.72 -1.43 10.61
C SER A 86 12.53 -2.36 9.41
N ILE A 87 12.86 -3.65 9.55
CA ILE A 87 12.62 -4.68 8.54
C ILE A 87 11.12 -4.77 8.22
N ARG A 88 10.27 -4.81 9.25
CA ARG A 88 8.80 -4.84 9.05
C ARG A 88 8.30 -3.62 8.28
N LEU A 89 8.88 -2.44 8.52
CA LEU A 89 8.52 -1.23 7.79
C LEU A 89 8.94 -1.33 6.32
N VAL A 90 10.16 -1.77 6.03
CA VAL A 90 10.66 -1.96 4.66
C VAL A 90 9.82 -2.98 3.91
N LEU A 91 9.54 -4.13 4.52
CA LEU A 91 8.68 -5.17 3.93
C LEU A 91 7.28 -4.62 3.63
N SER A 92 6.70 -3.82 4.54
CA SER A 92 5.41 -3.19 4.27
C SER A 92 5.46 -2.19 3.13
N ALA A 93 6.55 -1.41 3.01
CA ALA A 93 6.73 -0.47 1.91
C ALA A 93 6.82 -1.20 0.57
N LEU A 94 7.61 -2.27 0.50
CA LEU A 94 7.73 -3.13 -0.68
C LEU A 94 6.38 -3.75 -1.05
N TRP A 95 5.63 -4.28 -0.07
CA TRP A 95 4.30 -4.84 -0.31
C TRP A 95 3.35 -3.83 -0.97
N TYR A 96 3.23 -2.62 -0.40
CA TYR A 96 2.37 -1.59 -0.97
C TYR A 96 2.85 -1.08 -2.33
N LEU A 97 4.17 -1.00 -2.54
CA LEU A 97 4.74 -0.65 -3.83
C LEU A 97 4.38 -1.70 -4.90
N THR A 98 4.55 -2.99 -4.58
CA THR A 98 4.19 -4.10 -5.47
C THR A 98 2.71 -4.05 -5.85
N LEU A 99 1.80 -3.69 -4.94
CA LEU A 99 0.37 -3.55 -5.28
C LEU A 99 0.11 -2.42 -6.28
N VAL A 100 0.80 -1.29 -6.16
CA VAL A 100 0.67 -0.17 -7.12
C VAL A 100 1.25 -0.57 -8.48
N VAL A 101 2.41 -1.21 -8.50
CA VAL A 101 3.04 -1.70 -9.72
C VAL A 101 2.16 -2.77 -10.38
N ALA A 102 1.61 -3.71 -9.61
CA ALA A 102 0.69 -4.73 -10.11
C ALA A 102 -0.56 -4.08 -10.73
N TRP A 103 -1.13 -3.04 -10.12
CA TRP A 103 -2.24 -2.29 -10.72
C TRP A 103 -1.86 -1.67 -12.08
N LEU A 104 -0.69 -1.05 -12.17
CA LEU A 104 -0.21 -0.44 -13.42
C LEU A 104 0.02 -1.48 -14.53
N LEU A 105 0.53 -2.66 -14.17
CA LEU A 105 0.91 -3.69 -15.12
C LEU A 105 -0.22 -4.66 -15.49
N LEU A 106 -1.24 -4.81 -14.63
CA LEU A 106 -2.36 -5.74 -14.86
C LEU A 106 -3.10 -5.47 -16.17
N PHE A 107 -3.41 -4.19 -16.43
CA PHE A 107 -4.12 -3.81 -17.66
C PHE A 107 -3.31 -4.09 -18.94
N PRO A 108 -2.06 -3.62 -19.10
CA PRO A 108 -1.29 -3.92 -20.30
C PRO A 108 -0.97 -5.41 -20.44
N LEU A 109 -0.75 -6.12 -19.33
CA LEU A 109 -0.54 -7.58 -19.36
C LEU A 109 -1.79 -8.31 -19.86
N ALA A 110 -2.98 -7.90 -19.41
CA ALA A 110 -4.23 -8.47 -19.89
C ALA A 110 -4.43 -8.23 -21.40
N LEU A 111 -4.08 -7.04 -21.91
CA LEU A 111 -4.12 -6.78 -23.35
C LEU A 111 -3.17 -7.72 -24.12
N VAL A 112 -1.93 -7.87 -23.66
CA VAL A 112 -0.96 -8.78 -24.31
C VAL A 112 -1.48 -10.22 -24.34
N VAL A 113 -2.04 -10.72 -23.25
CA VAL A 113 -2.59 -12.09 -23.16
C VAL A 113 -3.83 -12.29 -24.03
N ILE A 114 -4.63 -11.25 -24.27
CA ILE A 114 -5.83 -11.33 -25.11
C ILE A 114 -5.47 -11.32 -26.60
N PHE A 115 -4.41 -10.59 -26.98
CA PHE A 115 -4.02 -10.41 -28.39
C PHE A 115 -3.00 -11.44 -28.89
N TYR A 116 -2.40 -12.25 -28.01
CA TYR A 116 -1.40 -13.26 -28.33
C TYR A 116 -1.91 -14.67 -28.01
#